data_AF-A0A1D9E0F8-F1
#
_entry.id   AF-A0A1D9E0F8-F1
#
_cell.length_a   1.000
_cell.length_b   1.000
_cell.length_c   1.000
_cell.angle_alpha   90.00
_cell.angle_beta   90.00
_cell.angle_gamma   90.00
#
_symmetry.space_group_name_H-M   'P 1'
#
loop_
_entity.id
_entity.type
_entity.pdbx_description
1 polymer ?
#
loop_
_entity_poly.entity_id
_entity_poly.type
_entity_poly.pdbx_seq_one_letter_code
_entity_poly.pdbx_strand_id
1 'polypeptide(L)'
;MNSPKFQKLGAIILILALVLTALAGAISASPPSASAQGLSAISAITAVDTDLDGIENNLDPDIDGDGVVNAEDEDIDGDGVTNFDDPDPAGTNGVDTQNPNQPGEKTDEDSGFVDIFDVENNQNSAIFWSITGVILVTIFSTIFAIWYRRRTSKK
;
A
#
# COMPACT_ATOMS: atom_id res chain seq x y z
N MET A 1 -12.71 34.51 44.56
CA MET A 1 -14.13 34.09 44.50
C MET A 1 -14.33 33.22 43.27
N ASN A 2 -14.37 31.89 43.45
CA ASN A 2 -14.66 30.96 42.37
C ASN A 2 -16.13 31.10 42.00
N SER A 3 -16.42 31.80 40.89
CA SER A 3 -17.79 31.91 40.44
C SER A 3 -18.26 30.52 39.97
N PRO A 4 -19.43 30.02 40.43
CA PRO A 4 -19.90 28.66 40.14
C PRO A 4 -20.16 28.43 38.64
N LYS A 5 -20.15 29.49 37.83
CA LYS A 5 -20.30 29.45 36.37
C LYS A 5 -19.03 28.91 35.69
N PHE A 6 -17.85 29.20 36.24
CA PHE A 6 -16.56 28.78 35.66
C PHE A 6 -16.27 27.30 35.89
N GLN A 7 -16.71 26.73 37.02
CA GLN A 7 -16.58 25.29 37.29
C GLN A 7 -17.48 24.46 36.36
N LYS A 8 -18.70 24.94 36.10
CA LYS A 8 -19.62 24.30 35.15
C LYS A 8 -19.08 24.35 33.71
N LEU A 9 -18.49 25.48 33.31
CA LEU A 9 -17.91 25.62 31.97
C LEU A 9 -16.69 24.71 31.76
N GLY A 10 -15.81 24.58 32.77
CA GLY A 10 -14.67 23.67 32.72
C GLY A 10 -15.08 22.19 32.58
N ALA A 11 -16.13 21.78 33.31
CA ALA A 11 -16.66 20.41 33.22
C ALA A 11 -17.26 20.12 31.82
N ILE A 12 -17.97 21.09 31.23
CA ILE A 12 -18.55 20.94 29.88
C ILE A 12 -17.46 20.78 28.82
N ILE A 13 -16.38 21.56 28.91
CA ILE A 13 -15.25 21.47 27.96
C ILE A 13 -14.56 20.11 28.07
N LEU A 14 -14.40 19.59 29.30
CA LEU A 14 -13.75 18.30 29.55
C LEU A 14 -14.58 17.13 29.00
N ILE A 15 -15.91 17.16 29.18
CA ILE A 15 -16.83 16.16 28.63
C ILE A 15 -16.85 16.22 27.09
N LEU A 16 -16.90 17.43 26.51
CA LEU A 16 -16.93 17.60 25.06
C LEU A 16 -15.65 17.07 24.39
N ALA A 17 -14.48 17.31 25.01
CA ALA A 17 -13.21 16.77 24.53
C ALA A 17 -13.17 15.24 24.58
N LEU A 18 -13.75 14.63 25.62
CA LEU A 18 -13.80 13.18 25.78
C LEU A 18 -14.73 12.52 24.74
N VAL A 19 -15.88 13.15 24.46
CA VAL A 19 -16.82 12.69 23.43
C VAL A 19 -16.22 12.80 22.02
N LEU A 20 -15.56 13.92 21.70
CA LEU A 20 -14.89 14.11 20.40
C LEU A 20 -13.75 13.11 20.19
N THR A 21 -12.99 12.80 21.25
CA THR A 21 -11.91 11.79 21.20
C THR A 21 -12.46 10.39 21.00
N ALA A 22 -13.56 10.04 21.68
CA ALA A 22 -14.23 8.74 21.52
C ALA A 22 -14.83 8.57 20.11
N LEU A 23 -15.40 9.63 19.53
CA LEU A 23 -15.98 9.59 18.20
C LEU A 23 -14.91 9.52 17.10
N ALA A 24 -13.77 10.19 17.28
CA ALA A 24 -12.61 10.06 16.39
C ALA A 24 -11.99 8.66 16.41
N GLY A 25 -12.06 7.94 17.55
CA GLY A 25 -11.64 6.53 17.63
C GLY A 25 -12.57 5.56 16.88
N ALA A 26 -13.86 5.88 16.79
CA ALA A 26 -14.86 5.01 16.16
C ALA A 26 -14.79 4.98 14.63
N ILE A 27 -14.24 6.02 13.98
CA ILE A 27 -14.07 6.07 12.52
C ILE A 27 -12.82 5.35 12.01
N SER A 28 -11.94 4.87 12.89
CA SER A 28 -10.70 4.19 12.48
C SER A 28 -10.76 2.67 12.55
N ALA A 29 -11.88 2.12 13.04
CA ALA A 29 -12.13 0.68 13.03
C ALA A 29 -12.84 0.31 11.72
N SER A 30 -12.12 0.40 10.60
CA SER A 30 -12.46 -0.42 9.44
C SER A 30 -12.48 -1.87 9.93
N PRO A 31 -13.54 -2.68 9.67
CA PRO A 31 -13.42 -4.12 9.91
C PRO A 31 -12.16 -4.58 9.17
N PRO A 32 -11.34 -5.49 9.75
CA PRO A 32 -10.35 -6.14 8.94
C PRO A 32 -11.12 -6.71 7.75
N SER A 33 -10.84 -6.19 6.55
CA SER A 33 -11.26 -6.83 5.33
C SER A 33 -10.83 -8.28 5.52
N ALA A 34 -11.79 -9.19 5.61
CA ALA A 34 -11.48 -10.59 5.47
C ALA A 34 -10.93 -10.68 4.05
N SER A 35 -9.61 -10.63 3.94
CA SER A 35 -8.95 -11.08 2.74
C SER A 35 -9.48 -12.50 2.54
N ALA A 36 -10.02 -12.77 1.36
CA ALA A 36 -10.27 -14.14 0.94
C ALA A 36 -8.93 -14.85 0.72
N GLN A 37 -8.00 -14.76 1.68
CA GLN A 37 -6.86 -15.65 1.80
C GLN A 37 -7.35 -16.87 2.54
N GLY A 38 -8.17 -17.65 1.85
CA GLY A 38 -8.87 -18.79 2.43
C GLY A 38 -8.89 -20.03 1.56
N LEU A 39 -8.22 -20.04 0.40
CA LEU A 39 -8.13 -21.24 -0.45
C LEU A 39 -6.76 -21.45 -1.16
N SER A 40 -5.85 -20.46 -1.27
CA SER A 40 -4.54 -20.66 -1.92
C SER A 40 -3.61 -21.66 -1.23
N ALA A 41 -3.84 -22.00 0.04
CA ALA A 41 -2.92 -22.85 0.80
C ALA A 41 -3.14 -24.37 0.62
N ILE A 42 -4.11 -24.79 -0.20
CA ILE A 42 -4.25 -26.19 -0.61
C ILE A 42 -3.69 -26.43 -2.04
N SER A 43 -3.55 -25.38 -2.88
CA SER A 43 -2.90 -25.48 -4.21
C SER A 43 -1.40 -25.76 -4.15
N ALA A 44 -0.72 -25.55 -3.02
CA ALA A 44 0.73 -25.80 -2.94
C ALA A 44 1.11 -27.29 -2.88
N ILE A 45 0.14 -28.22 -2.86
CA ILE A 45 0.39 -29.67 -2.75
C ILE A 45 -0.28 -30.48 -3.88
N THR A 46 -1.16 -29.86 -4.68
CA THR A 46 -1.85 -30.48 -5.82
C THR A 46 -1.59 -29.62 -7.05
N ALA A 47 -1.41 -30.25 -8.22
CA ALA A 47 -1.28 -29.53 -9.48
C ALA A 47 -2.41 -28.48 -9.62
N VAL A 48 -2.06 -27.31 -10.16
CA VAL A 48 -3.02 -26.23 -10.39
C VAL A 48 -3.96 -26.63 -11.52
N ASP A 49 -5.24 -26.33 -11.35
CA ASP A 49 -6.37 -26.59 -12.23
C ASP A 49 -7.27 -25.35 -12.13
N THR A 50 -7.22 -24.48 -13.15
CA THR A 50 -7.80 -23.12 -13.13
C THR A 50 -9.32 -23.17 -13.37
N ASP A 51 -9.79 -23.95 -14.33
CA ASP A 51 -11.22 -24.04 -14.70
C ASP A 51 -11.99 -25.14 -13.96
N LEU A 52 -11.27 -26.03 -13.24
CA LEU A 52 -11.78 -27.14 -12.45
C LEU A 52 -12.44 -28.26 -13.30
N ASP A 53 -11.98 -28.47 -14.53
CA ASP A 53 -12.42 -29.57 -15.39
C ASP A 53 -11.78 -30.94 -15.02
N GLY A 54 -10.75 -30.92 -14.17
CA GLY A 54 -10.01 -32.08 -13.69
C GLY A 54 -8.74 -32.43 -14.48
N ILE A 55 -8.33 -31.59 -15.42
CA ILE A 55 -7.04 -31.60 -16.09
C ILE A 55 -6.16 -30.54 -15.43
N GLU A 56 -4.92 -30.87 -15.10
CA GLU A 56 -3.99 -29.87 -14.55
C GLU A 56 -3.56 -28.90 -15.65
N ASN A 57 -3.32 -27.61 -15.33
CA ASN A 57 -2.98 -26.57 -16.30
C ASN A 57 -1.83 -26.98 -17.26
N ASN A 58 -0.85 -27.75 -16.77
CA ASN A 58 0.28 -28.21 -17.57
C ASN A 58 -0.09 -29.28 -18.63
N LEU A 59 -1.28 -29.86 -18.55
CA LEU A 59 -1.84 -30.85 -19.48
C LEU A 59 -3.14 -30.36 -20.16
N ASP A 60 -3.65 -29.21 -19.76
CA ASP A 60 -4.92 -28.66 -20.20
C ASP A 60 -4.78 -27.86 -21.51
N PRO A 61 -5.53 -28.19 -22.57
CA PRO A 61 -5.55 -27.41 -23.81
C PRO A 61 -6.36 -26.09 -23.73
N ASP A 62 -7.15 -25.86 -22.68
CA ASP A 62 -8.10 -24.75 -22.51
C ASP A 62 -8.17 -24.36 -21.01
N ILE A 63 -7.12 -23.69 -20.49
CA ILE A 63 -6.85 -23.55 -19.05
C ILE A 63 -7.93 -22.75 -18.30
N ASP A 64 -8.55 -21.77 -18.94
CA ASP A 64 -9.59 -20.93 -18.33
C ASP A 64 -11.03 -21.41 -18.66
N GLY A 65 -11.16 -22.38 -19.57
CA GLY A 65 -12.41 -23.00 -19.97
C GLY A 65 -13.34 -22.08 -20.75
N ASP A 66 -12.82 -21.05 -21.44
CA ASP A 66 -13.62 -20.12 -22.23
C ASP A 66 -14.01 -20.68 -23.62
N GLY A 67 -13.38 -21.79 -24.03
CA GLY A 67 -13.60 -22.51 -25.28
C GLY A 67 -12.66 -22.10 -26.42
N VAL A 68 -11.68 -21.24 -26.16
CA VAL A 68 -10.55 -20.90 -27.02
C VAL A 68 -9.37 -21.75 -26.58
N VAL A 69 -8.71 -22.43 -27.52
CA VAL A 69 -7.53 -23.22 -27.17
C VAL A 69 -6.37 -22.30 -26.77
N ASN A 70 -5.55 -22.70 -25.80
CA ASN A 70 -4.42 -21.89 -25.29
C ASN A 70 -3.48 -21.32 -26.37
N ALA A 71 -3.41 -21.96 -27.55
CA ALA A 71 -2.59 -21.51 -28.67
C ALA A 71 -3.17 -20.31 -29.44
N GLU A 72 -4.47 -20.05 -29.31
CA GLU A 72 -5.20 -18.94 -29.95
C GLU A 72 -5.72 -17.92 -28.92
N ASP A 73 -5.55 -18.21 -27.64
CA ASP A 73 -5.99 -17.37 -26.53
C ASP A 73 -4.98 -16.25 -26.21
N GLU A 74 -5.51 -15.06 -25.94
CA GLU A 74 -4.74 -13.87 -25.55
C GLU A 74 -4.53 -13.77 -24.02
N ASP A 75 -5.29 -14.53 -23.23
CA ASP A 75 -5.37 -14.49 -21.75
C ASP A 75 -5.60 -15.92 -21.20
N ILE A 76 -4.57 -16.77 -21.29
CA ILE A 76 -4.68 -18.24 -21.15
C ILE A 76 -5.22 -18.70 -19.79
N ASP A 77 -5.00 -17.94 -18.70
CA ASP A 77 -5.49 -18.30 -17.37
C ASP A 77 -6.70 -17.45 -16.90
N GLY A 78 -7.18 -16.55 -17.77
CA GLY A 78 -8.39 -15.76 -17.56
C GLY A 78 -8.30 -14.76 -16.40
N ASP A 79 -7.10 -14.35 -16.00
CA ASP A 79 -6.90 -13.41 -14.89
C ASP A 79 -7.16 -11.93 -15.29
N GLY A 80 -7.29 -11.67 -16.59
CA GLY A 80 -7.54 -10.37 -17.19
C GLY A 80 -6.28 -9.61 -17.63
N VAL A 81 -5.11 -10.25 -17.58
CA VAL A 81 -3.82 -9.74 -18.04
C VAL A 81 -3.39 -10.55 -19.26
N THR A 82 -3.12 -9.87 -20.38
CA THR A 82 -2.72 -10.58 -21.60
C THR A 82 -1.40 -11.33 -21.40
N ASN A 83 -1.20 -12.45 -22.10
CA ASN A 83 -0.03 -13.33 -21.98
C ASN A 83 1.35 -12.64 -22.06
N PHE A 84 1.47 -11.48 -22.71
CA PHE A 84 2.72 -10.71 -22.79
C PHE A 84 2.92 -9.73 -21.65
N ASP A 85 1.86 -9.40 -20.93
CA ASP A 85 1.86 -8.51 -19.78
C ASP A 85 1.74 -9.28 -18.45
N ASP A 86 1.54 -10.60 -18.52
CA ASP A 86 1.44 -11.51 -17.38
C ASP A 86 2.77 -12.27 -17.18
N PRO A 87 3.39 -12.21 -15.99
CA PRO A 87 4.54 -13.05 -15.67
C PRO A 87 4.23 -14.55 -15.58
N ASP A 88 3.01 -14.99 -15.24
CA ASP A 88 2.63 -16.41 -15.19
C ASP A 88 1.44 -16.73 -16.10
N PRO A 89 1.56 -16.65 -17.44
CA PRO A 89 0.44 -16.79 -18.39
C PRO A 89 -0.36 -18.08 -18.32
N ALA A 90 0.13 -19.10 -17.61
CA ALA A 90 -0.56 -20.38 -17.47
C ALA A 90 -0.99 -20.66 -16.02
N GLY A 91 -0.89 -19.67 -15.14
CA GLY A 91 -1.28 -19.74 -13.73
C GLY A 91 -0.63 -20.90 -12.96
N THR A 92 0.60 -21.29 -13.29
CA THR A 92 1.16 -22.58 -12.85
C THR A 92 1.74 -22.57 -11.44
N ASN A 93 2.28 -21.44 -10.98
CA ASN A 93 3.00 -21.40 -9.71
C ASN A 93 3.00 -20.04 -8.99
N GLY A 94 2.57 -18.95 -9.65
CA GLY A 94 2.51 -17.60 -9.08
C GLY A 94 3.86 -17.03 -8.63
N VAL A 95 4.98 -17.56 -9.14
CA VAL A 95 6.35 -17.15 -8.75
C VAL A 95 7.13 -16.48 -9.86
N ASP A 96 6.59 -16.36 -11.07
CA ASP A 96 7.25 -15.54 -12.07
C ASP A 96 7.04 -14.04 -11.74
N THR A 97 8.08 -13.25 -11.98
CA THR A 97 8.11 -11.82 -11.69
C THR A 97 8.48 -10.99 -12.91
N GLN A 98 8.73 -11.64 -14.05
CA GLN A 98 9.07 -10.98 -15.30
C GLN A 98 8.14 -11.43 -16.41
N ASN A 99 7.64 -10.45 -17.15
CA ASN A 99 6.79 -10.71 -18.29
C ASN A 99 7.59 -11.39 -19.41
N PRO A 100 6.95 -12.24 -20.23
CA PRO A 100 7.58 -12.81 -21.41
C PRO A 100 8.08 -11.73 -22.38
N ASN A 101 9.23 -11.96 -22.99
CA ASN A 101 9.78 -11.05 -24.00
C ASN A 101 8.83 -10.93 -25.20
N GLN A 102 8.44 -9.69 -25.56
CA GLN A 102 7.58 -9.46 -26.71
C GLN A 102 8.33 -9.66 -28.04
N PRO A 103 7.72 -10.28 -29.06
CA PRO A 103 8.32 -10.45 -30.37
C PRO A 103 8.72 -9.09 -30.99
N GLY A 104 10.03 -8.84 -31.09
CA GLY A 104 10.58 -7.62 -31.68
C GLY A 104 11.00 -6.55 -30.67
N GLU A 105 10.82 -6.80 -29.37
CA GLU A 105 11.46 -6.03 -28.32
C GLU A 105 12.97 -6.30 -28.35
N LYS A 106 13.77 -5.24 -28.46
CA LYS A 106 15.23 -5.36 -28.33
C LYS A 106 15.48 -5.49 -26.84
N THR A 107 15.71 -6.71 -26.39
CA THR A 107 16.28 -6.93 -25.07
C THR A 107 17.69 -6.34 -25.12
N ASP A 108 17.91 -5.22 -24.46
CA ASP A 108 19.25 -4.65 -24.22
C ASP A 108 20.00 -5.52 -23.19
N GLU A 109 20.05 -6.83 -23.45
CA GLU A 109 20.64 -7.88 -22.61
C GLU A 109 22.18 -7.96 -22.77
N ASP A 110 22.81 -6.79 -22.90
CA ASP A 110 24.15 -6.56 -22.34
C ASP A 110 24.04 -5.81 -21.01
N SER A 111 23.09 -6.20 -20.16
CA SER A 111 22.99 -5.77 -18.76
C SER A 111 23.59 -6.82 -17.81
N GLY A 112 24.59 -7.56 -18.31
CA GLY A 112 25.50 -8.41 -17.51
C GLY A 112 26.54 -7.62 -16.70
N PHE A 113 26.45 -6.30 -16.62
CA PHE A 113 27.18 -5.50 -15.64
C PHE A 113 26.27 -4.36 -15.15
N VAL A 114 25.99 -4.39 -13.85
CA VAL A 114 25.27 -3.33 -13.14
C VAL A 114 26.06 -2.03 -13.33
N ASP A 115 25.55 -1.11 -14.16
CA ASP A 115 26.07 0.24 -14.19
C ASP A 115 25.65 0.92 -12.88
N ILE A 116 26.61 1.04 -11.97
CA ILE A 116 26.48 1.75 -10.69
C ILE A 116 26.38 3.26 -11.01
N PHE A 117 25.33 3.73 -11.69
CA PHE A 117 25.14 5.16 -11.93
C PHE A 117 23.69 5.68 -11.99
N ASP A 118 22.66 4.84 -11.87
CA ASP A 118 21.26 5.32 -11.73
C ASP A 118 20.77 5.29 -10.26
N VAL A 119 21.55 5.89 -9.36
CA VAL A 119 21.05 6.29 -8.02
C VAL A 119 20.74 7.78 -8.05
N GLU A 120 19.77 8.18 -8.88
CA GLU A 120 19.20 9.52 -8.81
C GLU A 120 17.69 9.51 -9.00
N ASN A 121 16.97 8.81 -8.11
CA ASN A 121 15.60 9.22 -7.74
C ASN A 121 15.06 8.36 -6.59
N ASN A 122 15.29 8.82 -5.34
CA ASN A 122 14.29 8.83 -4.26
C ASN A 122 14.93 9.26 -2.91
N GLN A 123 15.45 10.49 -2.82
CA GLN A 123 15.83 11.08 -1.52
C GLN A 123 14.96 12.30 -1.13
N ASN A 124 13.90 12.55 -1.88
CA ASN A 124 13.04 13.72 -1.69
C ASN A 124 11.91 13.49 -0.66
N SER A 125 12.00 12.47 0.19
CA SER A 125 11.11 12.37 1.37
C SER A 125 11.82 12.85 2.64
N ALA A 126 13.09 12.49 2.87
CA ALA A 126 13.83 12.84 4.08
C ALA A 126 14.17 14.34 4.22
N ILE A 127 14.41 15.03 3.09
CA ILE A 127 14.76 16.45 3.08
C ILE A 127 13.55 17.33 3.46
N PHE A 128 12.33 16.92 3.08
CA PHE A 128 11.11 17.65 3.44
C PHE A 128 10.80 17.54 4.94
N TRP A 129 10.98 16.36 5.55
CA TRP A 129 10.75 16.20 7.00
C TRP A 129 11.78 16.96 7.85
N SER A 130 13.03 17.05 7.42
CA SER A 130 14.08 17.76 8.17
C SER A 130 13.98 19.29 8.06
N ILE A 131 13.75 19.83 6.85
CA ILE A 131 13.64 21.28 6.66
C ILE A 131 12.36 21.82 7.29
N THR A 132 11.20 21.17 7.07
CA THR A 132 9.93 21.59 7.67
C THR A 132 9.96 21.46 9.21
N GLY A 133 10.61 20.42 9.74
CA GLY A 133 10.78 20.23 11.18
C GLY A 133 11.59 21.34 11.85
N VAL A 134 12.75 21.71 11.28
CA VAL A 134 13.61 22.78 11.85
C VAL A 134 12.93 24.15 11.80
N ILE A 135 12.20 24.46 10.73
CA ILE A 135 11.44 25.71 10.60
C ILE A 135 10.35 25.80 11.67
N LEU A 136 9.59 24.73 11.92
CA LEU A 136 8.55 24.73 12.95
C LEU A 136 9.12 24.90 14.35
N VAL A 137 10.22 24.22 14.68
CA VAL A 137 10.86 24.31 16.02
C VAL A 137 11.39 25.72 16.29
N THR A 138 12.01 26.36 15.29
CA THR A 138 12.54 27.72 15.44
C THR A 138 11.42 28.76 15.59
N ILE A 139 10.34 28.65 14.81
CA ILE A 139 9.15 29.50 14.96
C ILE A 139 8.51 29.32 16.34
N PHE A 140 8.35 28.08 16.81
CA PHE A 140 7.74 27.82 18.12
C PHE A 140 8.60 28.35 19.27
N SER A 141 9.92 28.17 19.20
CA SER A 141 10.88 28.65 20.20
C SER A 141 10.88 30.18 20.30
N THR A 142 10.86 30.89 19.16
CA THR A 142 10.82 32.35 19.14
C THR A 142 9.51 32.91 19.69
N ILE A 143 8.36 32.33 19.32
CA ILE A 143 7.05 32.70 19.86
C ILE A 143 7.00 32.43 21.38
N PHE A 144 7.51 31.28 21.83
CA PHE A 144 7.57 30.92 23.24
C PHE A 144 8.44 31.88 24.05
N ALA A 145 9.61 32.26 23.54
CA ALA A 145 10.49 33.23 24.20
C ALA A 145 9.85 34.62 24.35
N ILE A 146 9.14 35.09 23.32
CA ILE A 146 8.41 36.36 23.35
C ILE A 146 7.27 36.31 24.39
N TRP A 147 6.52 35.21 24.40
CA TRP A 147 5.46 35.00 25.38
C TRP A 147 5.99 34.90 26.81
N TYR A 148 7.07 34.13 27.03
CA TYR A 148 7.69 33.95 28.33
C TYR A 148 8.19 35.28 28.90
N ARG A 149 8.85 36.10 28.07
CA ARG A 149 9.34 37.43 28.46
C ARG A 149 8.20 38.39 28.81
N ARG A 150 7.07 38.34 28.10
CA ARG A 150 5.86 39.12 28.45
C ARG A 150 5.25 38.68 29.77
N ARG A 151 5.34 37.40 30.13
CA ARG A 151 4.79 36.85 31.36
C ARG A 151 5.66 37.17 32.57
N THR A 152 6.98 37.19 32.43
CA THR A 152 7.91 37.51 33.53
C THR A 152 8.06 39.01 33.78
N SER A 153 7.82 39.85 32.77
CA SER A 153 7.84 41.32 32.91
C SER A 153 6.64 41.92 33.65
N LYS A 154 5.64 41.13 34.05
CA LYS A 154 4.49 41.55 34.87
C LYS A 154 4.62 41.17 36.35
N LYS A 155 5.85 41.01 36.84
CA LYS A 155 6.16 40.94 38.28
C LYS A 155 6.90 42.19 38.71
#